data_AF-A0A4Q5SZY1-F1
#
_entry.id   AF-A0A4Q5SZY1-F1
#
_cell.length_a   1.000
_cell.length_b   1.000
_cell.length_c   1.000
_cell.angle_alpha   90.00
_cell.angle_beta   90.00
_cell.angle_gamma   90.00
#
_symmetry.space_group_name_H-M   'P 1'
#
loop_
_entity.id
_entity.type
_entity.pdbx_description
1 polymer ?
#
loop_
_entity_poly.entity_id
_entity_poly.type
_entity_poly.pdbx_seq_one_letter_code
_entity_poly.pdbx_strand_id
1 'polypeptide(L)'
;TPEPLVPRMQVTHAMVLDVAQRPGDAIAALDRLIEESVVRPEDVDRLQTRVRDIVEALVAGGVVERLDPPDAEGRTLVLTIDLQRDFALNQPLSPFAIATLDLLDAESPEYHLDVVSVVEATLEDPRPIISAQVFRARGEAVAQMKADGIEYDERMELLDEVEHPKPLRDLLEAAYETYTQGHPWVRDHELRPKSVVREMAERAMTFSELVSDYGLARSEGMVLRYLSDAYKALERTVPASARTEELTDLTAWLGELVRQTDSSLLDEWESLVNPADPSSLDRAQAVADGEETIRPVTTNERAFRVLVRNAMFRRVELAALGRWDALGEMDGEDGWDAEAWREAMAAYREEYDHLGTGPSARGPAFIDLQVQGRAWHVRQTFEDPEGHRDWGISATVDLDASDAAGEAVLTVTSVGPA
;
A
#
# COMPACT_ATOMS: atom_id res chain seq x y z
N THR A 1 9.94 33.80 18.88
CA THR A 1 11.40 33.68 18.65
C THR A 1 11.59 32.47 17.75
N PRO A 2 12.37 32.52 16.67
CA PRO A 2 12.60 31.33 15.84
C PRO A 2 13.23 30.21 16.67
N GLU A 3 12.87 28.97 16.36
CA GLU A 3 13.37 27.80 17.05
C GLU A 3 14.89 27.65 16.79
N PRO A 4 15.72 27.37 17.81
CA PRO A 4 17.16 27.25 17.63
C PRO A 4 17.50 26.02 16.78
N LEU A 5 18.49 26.14 15.89
CA LEU A 5 19.00 25.02 15.13
C LEU A 5 19.72 24.05 16.07
N VAL A 6 19.19 22.82 16.17
CA VAL A 6 19.77 21.75 16.99
C VAL A 6 20.44 20.72 16.07
N PRO A 7 21.70 20.32 16.32
CA PRO A 7 22.34 19.28 15.55
C PRO A 7 21.63 17.92 15.70
N ARG A 8 21.47 17.20 14.58
CA ARG A 8 20.80 15.88 14.52
C ARG A 8 21.64 14.82 13.81
N MET A 9 22.97 14.89 13.93
CA MET A 9 23.86 13.89 13.33
C MET A 9 23.50 12.48 13.83
N GLN A 10 23.51 11.53 12.89
CA GLN A 10 23.30 10.10 13.15
C GLN A 10 24.35 9.30 12.39
N VAL A 11 24.83 8.22 13.00
CA VAL A 11 25.70 7.23 12.35
C VAL A 11 24.84 6.03 12.00
N THR A 12 24.79 5.69 10.71
CA THR A 12 24.03 4.56 10.16
C THR A 12 24.97 3.47 9.67
N HIS A 13 24.48 2.24 9.51
CA HIS A 13 25.26 1.16 8.92
C HIS A 13 25.69 1.48 7.48
N ALA A 14 24.82 2.16 6.71
CA ALA A 14 25.15 2.65 5.37
C ALA A 14 26.39 3.55 5.38
N MET A 15 26.46 4.51 6.30
CA MET A 15 27.62 5.39 6.46
C MET A 15 28.90 4.61 6.78
N VAL A 16 28.81 3.60 7.66
CA VAL A 16 29.97 2.76 8.02
C VAL A 16 30.44 1.93 6.83
N LEU A 17 29.52 1.31 6.08
CA LEU A 17 29.83 0.52 4.88
C LEU A 17 30.44 1.39 3.77
N ASP A 18 29.93 2.60 3.57
CA ASP A 18 30.46 3.56 2.58
C ASP A 18 31.88 4.04 2.93
N VAL A 19 32.16 4.25 4.22
CA VAL A 19 33.50 4.65 4.66
C VAL A 19 34.46 3.47 4.63
N ALA A 20 34.02 2.25 4.97
CA ALA A 20 34.82 1.03 4.90
C ALA A 20 35.31 0.69 3.48
N GLN A 21 34.61 1.15 2.44
CA GLN A 21 35.03 0.99 1.05
C GLN A 21 36.16 1.93 0.61
N ARG A 22 36.45 2.97 1.39
CA ARG A 22 37.49 3.97 1.06
C ARG A 22 38.88 3.48 1.49
N PRO A 23 39.96 3.99 0.87
CA PRO A 23 41.31 3.75 1.37
C PRO A 23 41.50 4.29 2.81
N GLY A 24 42.28 3.58 3.63
CA GLY A 24 42.60 3.94 5.01
C GLY A 24 41.70 3.30 6.09
N ASP A 25 42.00 3.63 7.35
CA ASP A 25 41.25 3.12 8.52
C ASP A 25 39.88 3.81 8.63
N ALA A 26 38.83 3.03 8.38
CA ALA A 26 37.46 3.51 8.39
C ALA A 26 36.97 3.97 9.77
N ILE A 27 37.43 3.34 10.85
CA ILE A 27 37.05 3.71 12.21
C ILE A 27 37.67 5.06 12.55
N ALA A 28 38.97 5.23 12.29
CA ALA A 28 39.66 6.50 12.50
C ALA A 28 39.10 7.64 11.63
N ALA A 29 38.61 7.31 10.42
CA ALA A 29 37.96 8.29 9.55
C ALA A 29 36.59 8.73 10.10
N LEU A 30 35.78 7.79 10.62
CA LEU A 30 34.48 8.08 11.24
C LEU A 30 34.62 8.85 12.55
N ASP A 31 35.59 8.49 13.40
CA ASP A 31 35.86 9.19 14.65
C ASP A 31 36.22 10.65 14.38
N ARG A 32 37.09 10.90 13.39
CA ARG A 32 37.43 12.26 12.95
C ARG A 32 36.23 13.02 12.38
N LEU A 33 35.39 12.35 11.59
CA LEU A 33 34.17 12.96 11.05
C LEU A 33 33.23 13.42 12.17
N ILE A 34 33.08 12.62 13.24
CA ILE A 34 32.26 12.97 14.40
C ILE A 34 32.88 14.15 15.16
N GLU A 35 34.20 14.12 15.41
CA GLU A 35 34.93 15.18 16.11
C GLU A 35 34.91 16.53 15.37
N GLU A 36 34.96 16.51 14.04
CA GLU A 36 34.92 17.71 13.20
C GLU A 36 33.49 18.21 12.90
N SER A 37 32.47 17.42 13.23
CA SER A 37 31.06 17.78 13.03
C SER A 37 30.53 18.69 14.14
N VAL A 38 29.52 19.52 13.81
CA VAL A 38 28.79 20.30 14.81
C VAL A 38 27.88 19.35 15.58
N VAL A 39 28.38 18.75 16.65
CA VAL A 39 27.64 17.90 17.59
C VAL A 39 27.82 18.43 19.01
N ARG A 40 26.91 18.05 19.93
CA ARG A 40 27.08 18.41 21.35
C ARG A 40 28.21 17.56 21.95
N PRO A 41 29.00 18.08 22.91
CA PRO A 41 30.10 17.31 23.50
C PRO A 41 29.65 15.95 24.08
N GLU A 42 28.47 15.89 24.67
CA GLU A 42 27.89 14.65 25.21
C GLU A 42 27.45 13.64 24.14
N ASP A 43 27.29 14.06 22.88
CA ASP A 43 26.89 13.19 21.77
C ASP A 43 28.09 12.51 21.10
N VAL A 44 29.32 13.02 21.26
CA VAL A 44 30.53 12.47 20.62
C VAL A 44 30.76 11.01 21.04
N ASP A 45 30.86 10.77 22.36
CA ASP A 45 31.08 9.42 22.91
C ASP A 45 29.95 8.46 22.51
N ARG A 46 28.71 8.96 22.44
CA ARG A 46 27.54 8.19 22.01
C ARG A 46 27.64 7.78 20.54
N LEU A 47 28.04 8.72 19.65
CA LEU A 47 28.19 8.45 18.22
C LEU A 47 29.39 7.53 17.94
N GLN A 48 30.52 7.71 18.63
CA GLN A 48 31.68 6.82 18.52
C GLN A 48 31.37 5.41 19.06
N THR A 49 30.59 5.30 20.14
CA THR A 49 30.08 4.01 20.62
C THR A 49 29.18 3.37 19.56
N ARG A 50 28.28 4.14 18.94
CA ARG A 50 27.43 3.65 17.84
C ARG A 50 28.25 3.15 16.65
N VAL A 51 29.35 3.81 16.28
CA VAL A 51 30.28 3.32 15.23
C VAL A 51 30.81 1.94 15.61
N ARG A 52 31.32 1.77 16.83
CA ARG A 52 31.85 0.48 17.31
C ARG A 52 30.79 -0.61 17.30
N ASP A 53 29.59 -0.33 17.80
CA ASP A 53 28.47 -1.28 17.82
C ASP A 53 28.10 -1.73 16.40
N ILE A 54 28.04 -0.79 15.45
CA ILE A 54 27.77 -1.09 14.03
C ILE A 54 28.88 -1.98 13.45
N VAL A 55 30.14 -1.63 13.66
CA VAL A 55 31.28 -2.43 13.16
C VAL A 55 31.25 -3.84 13.75
N GLU A 56 31.00 -3.98 15.05
CA GLU A 56 30.87 -5.29 15.70
C GLU A 56 29.71 -6.10 15.12
N ALA A 57 28.55 -5.48 14.88
CA ALA A 57 27.41 -6.14 14.26
C ALA A 57 27.72 -6.58 12.82
N LEU A 58 28.37 -5.75 12.02
CA LEU A 58 28.76 -6.07 10.64
C LEU A 58 29.80 -7.20 10.59
N VAL A 59 30.74 -7.23 11.54
CA VAL A 59 31.74 -8.31 11.65
C VAL A 59 31.07 -9.62 12.11
N ALA A 60 30.18 -9.56 13.09
CA ALA A 60 29.45 -10.72 13.58
C ALA A 60 28.53 -11.33 12.50
N GLY A 61 27.90 -10.47 11.68
CA GLY A 61 27.11 -10.89 10.52
C GLY A 61 27.94 -11.37 9.34
N GLY A 62 29.28 -11.35 9.45
CA GLY A 62 30.18 -11.79 8.38
C GLY A 62 30.11 -10.92 7.12
N VAL A 63 29.72 -9.65 7.26
CA VAL A 63 29.57 -8.65 6.18
C VAL A 63 30.88 -7.88 5.96
N VAL A 64 31.61 -7.67 7.05
CA VAL A 64 32.90 -7.01 7.08
C VAL A 64 33.89 -7.92 7.81
N GLU A 65 35.11 -8.00 7.33
CA GLU A 65 36.23 -8.66 7.99
C GLU A 65 37.24 -7.63 8.49
N ARG A 66 37.79 -7.87 9.69
CA ARG A 66 38.87 -7.05 10.25
C ARG A 66 40.21 -7.54 9.67
N LEU A 67 40.99 -6.61 9.14
CA LEU A 67 42.33 -6.87 8.62
C LEU A 67 43.39 -6.47 9.64
N ASP A 68 44.23 -7.43 10.00
CA ASP A 68 45.46 -7.20 10.76
C ASP A 68 46.56 -8.14 10.21
N PRO A 69 47.56 -7.63 9.46
CA PRO A 69 47.83 -6.22 9.18
C PRO A 69 46.86 -5.59 8.15
N PRO A 70 46.80 -4.23 8.04
CA PRO A 70 46.03 -3.55 7.00
C PRO A 70 46.48 -3.93 5.58
N ASP A 71 45.59 -3.76 4.61
CA ASP A 71 45.90 -4.03 3.20
C ASP A 71 46.78 -2.95 2.54
N ALA A 72 47.01 -3.09 1.22
CA ALA A 72 47.84 -2.18 0.44
C ALA A 72 47.29 -0.73 0.40
N GLU A 73 45.98 -0.57 0.54
CA GLU A 73 45.29 0.71 0.62
C GLU A 73 45.17 1.25 2.06
N GLY A 74 45.71 0.53 3.05
CA GLY A 74 45.68 0.89 4.46
C GLY A 74 44.35 0.63 5.15
N ARG A 75 43.49 -0.23 4.58
CA ARG A 75 42.19 -0.58 5.14
C ARG A 75 42.34 -1.60 6.27
N THR A 76 41.63 -1.34 7.37
CA THR A 76 41.51 -2.22 8.55
C THR A 76 40.20 -3.01 8.56
N LEU A 77 39.27 -2.66 7.66
CA LEU A 77 37.98 -3.30 7.45
C LEU A 77 37.78 -3.54 5.96
N VAL A 78 37.35 -4.73 5.57
CA VAL A 78 37.04 -5.07 4.18
C VAL A 78 35.68 -5.77 4.09
N LEU A 79 34.91 -5.48 3.04
CA LEU A 79 33.65 -6.16 2.78
C LEU A 79 33.92 -7.59 2.31
N THR A 80 33.25 -8.56 2.93
CA THR A 80 33.34 -10.00 2.60
C THR A 80 32.37 -10.41 1.51
N ILE A 81 31.29 -9.65 1.36
CA ILE A 81 30.29 -9.81 0.32
C ILE A 81 30.52 -8.75 -0.75
N ASP A 82 30.39 -9.14 -2.02
CA ASP A 82 30.19 -8.19 -3.11
C ASP A 82 28.78 -7.63 -2.91
N LEU A 83 28.66 -6.65 -2.02
CA LEU A 83 27.51 -5.75 -1.98
C LEU A 83 27.46 -5.20 -3.40
N GLN A 84 26.58 -5.75 -4.24
CA GLN A 84 26.36 -5.24 -5.59
C GLN A 84 26.30 -3.72 -5.48
N ARG A 85 27.04 -2.98 -6.31
CA ARG A 85 27.14 -1.51 -6.19
C ARG A 85 25.78 -0.79 -6.20
N ASP A 86 24.73 -1.49 -6.63
CA ASP A 86 23.33 -1.06 -6.63
C ASP A 86 22.53 -1.52 -5.39
N PHE A 87 23.20 -2.02 -4.33
CA PHE A 87 22.57 -2.28 -3.05
C PHE A 87 22.02 -0.95 -2.55
N ALA A 88 20.71 -0.80 -2.69
CA ALA A 88 19.99 0.44 -2.47
C ALA A 88 20.08 0.83 -0.99
N LEU A 89 21.17 1.51 -0.59
CA LEU A 89 21.31 2.15 0.72
C LEU A 89 20.16 3.15 0.99
N ASN A 90 19.44 3.54 -0.07
CA ASN A 90 18.23 4.36 -0.02
C ASN A 90 16.91 3.56 0.06
N GLN A 91 16.91 2.23 -0.14
CA GLN A 91 15.75 1.35 0.04
C GLN A 91 16.15 -0.01 0.68
N PRO A 92 16.66 0.01 1.91
CA PRO A 92 17.26 -1.16 2.55
C PRO A 92 16.26 -2.27 2.90
N LEU A 93 14.95 -1.98 2.92
CA LEU A 93 13.90 -2.96 3.14
C LEU A 93 13.43 -3.65 1.85
N SER A 94 13.81 -3.18 0.65
CA SER A 94 13.38 -3.82 -0.61
C SER A 94 13.91 -5.26 -0.75
N PRO A 95 15.19 -5.57 -0.46
CA PRO A 95 15.67 -6.95 -0.45
C PRO A 95 14.98 -7.83 0.60
N PHE A 96 14.65 -7.25 1.77
CA PHE A 96 13.87 -7.94 2.79
C PHE A 96 12.47 -8.30 2.28
N ALA A 97 11.77 -7.35 1.63
CA ALA A 97 10.46 -7.62 1.04
C ALA A 97 10.52 -8.77 0.05
N ILE A 98 11.48 -8.74 -0.89
CA ILE A 98 11.67 -9.81 -1.89
C ILE A 98 11.88 -11.17 -1.23
N ALA A 99 12.78 -11.26 -0.25
CA ALA A 99 13.03 -12.50 0.48
C ALA A 99 11.81 -12.99 1.27
N THR A 100 10.96 -12.07 1.73
CA THR A 100 9.73 -12.39 2.46
C THR A 100 8.64 -12.93 1.54
N LEU A 101 8.63 -12.57 0.25
CA LEU A 101 7.65 -13.09 -0.71
C LEU A 101 7.74 -14.62 -0.84
N ASP A 102 8.94 -15.19 -0.69
CA ASP A 102 9.17 -16.64 -0.74
C ASP A 102 8.53 -17.39 0.46
N LEU A 103 8.11 -16.66 1.50
CA LEU A 103 7.41 -17.23 2.67
C LEU A 103 5.89 -17.27 2.50
N LEU A 104 5.35 -16.61 1.47
CA LEU A 104 3.92 -16.54 1.22
C LEU A 104 3.42 -17.79 0.50
N ASP A 105 2.16 -18.16 0.74
CA ASP A 105 1.49 -19.22 -0.01
C ASP A 105 0.97 -18.67 -1.35
N ALA A 106 1.65 -19.01 -2.45
CA ALA A 106 1.29 -18.55 -3.80
C ALA A 106 -0.06 -19.09 -4.30
N GLU A 107 -0.56 -20.18 -3.71
CA GLU A 107 -1.86 -20.76 -4.06
C GLU A 107 -3.01 -20.16 -3.24
N SER A 108 -2.70 -19.31 -2.25
CA SER A 108 -3.69 -18.60 -1.45
C SER A 108 -4.51 -17.64 -2.33
N PRO A 109 -5.85 -17.60 -2.21
CA PRO A 109 -6.67 -16.62 -2.90
C PRO A 109 -6.33 -15.18 -2.46
N GLU A 110 -5.71 -14.99 -1.30
CA GLU A 110 -5.29 -13.68 -0.78
C GLU A 110 -3.84 -13.33 -1.11
N TYR A 111 -3.10 -14.18 -1.84
CA TYR A 111 -1.68 -13.98 -2.12
C TYR A 111 -1.35 -12.57 -2.63
N HIS A 112 -2.17 -12.01 -3.53
CA HIS A 112 -2.00 -10.65 -4.04
C HIS A 112 -2.12 -9.57 -2.96
N LEU A 113 -2.99 -9.73 -1.96
CA LEU A 113 -3.15 -8.83 -0.81
C LEU A 113 -1.99 -9.01 0.19
N ASP A 114 -1.50 -10.23 0.34
CA ASP A 114 -0.35 -10.53 1.19
C ASP A 114 0.94 -9.91 0.65
N VAL A 115 1.15 -9.97 -0.67
CA VAL A 115 2.26 -9.27 -1.34
C VAL A 115 2.17 -7.75 -1.13
N VAL A 116 0.96 -7.17 -1.27
CA VAL A 116 0.74 -5.75 -0.95
C VAL A 116 1.09 -5.46 0.51
N SER A 117 0.68 -6.30 1.44
CA SER A 117 0.97 -6.13 2.88
C SER A 117 2.47 -6.15 3.17
N VAL A 118 3.23 -7.04 2.53
CA VAL A 118 4.70 -7.08 2.63
C VAL A 118 5.31 -5.77 2.12
N VAL A 119 4.86 -5.27 0.97
CA VAL A 119 5.36 -4.01 0.40
C VAL A 119 4.98 -2.82 1.27
N GLU A 120 3.73 -2.69 1.70
CA GLU A 120 3.26 -1.61 2.58
C GLU A 120 4.05 -1.56 3.89
N ALA A 121 4.43 -2.72 4.42
CA ALA A 121 5.23 -2.82 5.64
C ALA A 121 6.62 -2.17 5.53
N THR A 122 7.16 -2.05 4.31
CA THR A 122 8.46 -1.39 4.05
C THR A 122 8.37 0.12 3.87
N LEU A 123 7.17 0.68 3.77
CA LEU A 123 6.94 2.10 3.51
C LEU A 123 6.78 2.87 4.81
N GLU A 124 6.94 4.19 4.73
CA GLU A 124 6.64 5.09 5.84
C GLU A 124 5.14 5.14 6.18
N ASP A 125 4.82 5.47 7.42
CA ASP A 125 3.41 5.58 7.84
C ASP A 125 2.75 6.85 7.30
N PRO A 126 1.63 6.73 6.55
CA PRO A 126 0.80 7.87 6.23
C PRO A 126 0.02 8.27 7.48
N ARG A 127 0.67 9.05 8.36
CA ARG A 127 0.16 9.42 9.70
C ARG A 127 -1.32 9.82 9.74
N PRO A 128 -1.86 10.62 8.79
CA PRO A 128 -3.29 10.94 8.79
C PRO A 128 -4.19 9.71 8.68
N ILE A 129 -3.86 8.76 7.79
CA ILE A 129 -4.62 7.54 7.56
C ILE A 129 -4.52 6.63 8.78
N ILE A 130 -3.29 6.38 9.27
CA ILE A 130 -3.06 5.53 10.45
C ILE A 130 -3.81 6.07 11.68
N SER A 131 -3.78 7.40 11.89
CA SER A 131 -4.50 8.01 13.01
C SER A 131 -6.02 7.84 12.88
N ALA A 132 -6.56 7.94 11.66
CA ALA A 132 -7.98 7.76 11.40
C ALA A 132 -8.42 6.28 11.56
N GLN A 133 -7.58 5.33 11.12
CA GLN A 133 -7.77 3.90 11.35
C GLN A 133 -7.82 3.55 12.83
N VAL A 134 -6.85 4.04 13.62
CA VAL A 134 -6.83 3.85 15.09
C VAL A 134 -8.09 4.44 15.73
N PHE A 135 -8.50 5.64 15.30
CA PHE A 135 -9.72 6.27 15.81
C PHE A 135 -10.97 5.43 15.56
N ARG A 136 -11.12 4.90 14.33
CA ARG A 136 -12.24 4.00 13.97
C ARG A 136 -12.21 2.70 14.77
N ALA A 137 -11.05 2.03 14.81
CA ALA A 137 -10.86 0.79 15.56
C ALA A 137 -11.17 0.97 17.06
N ARG A 138 -10.75 2.09 17.66
CA ARG A 138 -11.11 2.44 19.04
C ARG A 138 -12.61 2.64 19.22
N GLY A 139 -13.28 3.28 18.25
CA GLY A 139 -14.73 3.45 18.27
C GLY A 139 -15.49 2.11 18.26
N GLU A 140 -15.08 1.20 17.38
CA GLU A 140 -15.62 -0.17 17.27
C GLU A 140 -15.36 -0.98 18.54
N ALA A 141 -14.13 -0.95 19.05
CA ALA A 141 -13.74 -1.59 20.30
C ALA A 141 -14.58 -1.09 21.48
N VAL A 142 -14.80 0.23 21.61
CA VAL A 142 -15.68 0.79 22.66
C VAL A 142 -17.11 0.25 22.54
N ALA A 143 -17.66 0.18 21.33
CA ALA A 143 -19.02 -0.30 21.11
C ALA A 143 -19.14 -1.78 21.49
N GLN A 144 -18.16 -2.60 21.10
CA GLN A 144 -18.11 -4.02 21.44
C GLN A 144 -17.92 -4.24 22.94
N MET A 145 -16.96 -3.56 23.57
CA MET A 145 -16.71 -3.67 25.02
C MET A 145 -17.93 -3.24 25.86
N LYS A 146 -18.73 -2.27 25.38
CA LYS A 146 -20.01 -1.93 26.01
C LYS A 146 -21.06 -3.03 25.85
N ALA A 147 -21.13 -3.67 24.69
CA ALA A 147 -22.03 -4.80 24.45
C ALA A 147 -21.65 -6.01 25.33
N ASP A 148 -20.36 -6.23 25.55
CA ASP A 148 -19.82 -7.31 26.39
C ASP A 148 -19.90 -7.00 27.90
N GLY A 149 -20.35 -5.79 28.27
CA GLY A 149 -20.53 -5.39 29.66
C GLY A 149 -19.24 -5.10 30.43
N ILE A 150 -18.13 -4.81 29.72
CA ILE A 150 -16.84 -4.48 30.33
C ILE A 150 -16.92 -3.15 31.07
N GLU A 151 -16.38 -3.12 32.29
CA GLU A 151 -16.36 -1.94 33.15
C GLU A 151 -15.53 -0.80 32.56
N TYR A 152 -15.83 0.44 32.96
CA TYR A 152 -15.21 1.62 32.35
C TYR A 152 -13.69 1.63 32.47
N ASP A 153 -13.15 1.33 33.66
CA ASP A 153 -11.71 1.40 33.92
C ASP A 153 -10.95 0.34 33.09
N GLU A 154 -11.45 -0.90 33.07
CA GLU A 154 -10.90 -2.00 32.25
C GLU A 154 -10.98 -1.67 30.76
N ARG A 155 -12.06 -1.00 30.31
CA ARG A 155 -12.16 -0.52 28.92
C ARG A 155 -11.05 0.48 28.58
N MET A 156 -10.71 1.40 29.49
CA MET A 156 -9.67 2.39 29.22
C MET A 156 -8.30 1.74 29.06
N GLU A 157 -7.99 0.72 29.86
CA GLU A 157 -6.76 -0.07 29.73
C GLU A 157 -6.72 -0.79 28.37
N LEU A 158 -7.80 -1.47 27.97
CA LEU A 158 -7.86 -2.19 26.69
C LEU A 158 -7.79 -1.26 25.47
N LEU A 159 -8.32 -0.04 25.55
CA LEU A 159 -8.27 0.92 24.43
C LEU A 159 -6.86 1.46 24.15
N ASP A 160 -5.97 1.46 25.14
CA ASP A 160 -4.58 1.85 24.94
C ASP A 160 -3.81 0.85 24.07
N GLU A 161 -4.26 -0.40 24.00
CA GLU A 161 -3.69 -1.45 23.15
C GLU A 161 -4.27 -1.47 21.73
N VAL A 162 -5.35 -0.71 21.45
CA VAL A 162 -5.97 -0.69 20.12
C VAL A 162 -5.11 0.09 19.13
N GLU A 163 -4.64 -0.61 18.11
CA GLU A 163 -3.82 -0.09 17.01
C GLU A 163 -4.58 -0.15 15.66
N HIS A 164 -3.94 0.36 14.60
CA HIS A 164 -4.42 0.18 13.22
C HIS A 164 -4.26 -1.28 12.76
N PRO A 165 -4.95 -1.72 11.69
CA PRO A 165 -4.78 -3.07 11.14
C PRO A 165 -3.34 -3.34 10.66
N LYS A 166 -2.77 -4.47 11.09
CA LYS A 166 -1.40 -4.91 10.77
C LYS A 166 -1.41 -6.32 10.15
N PRO A 167 -1.83 -6.48 8.89
CA PRO A 167 -1.83 -7.77 8.20
C PRO A 167 -0.42 -8.38 8.20
N LEU A 168 -0.34 -9.70 8.30
CA LEU A 168 0.90 -10.48 8.36
C LEU A 168 1.90 -10.08 9.47
N ARG A 169 1.48 -9.33 10.51
CA ARG A 169 2.37 -8.82 11.56
C ARG A 169 3.33 -9.89 12.09
N ASP A 170 2.81 -11.01 12.57
CA ASP A 170 3.62 -12.05 13.21
C ASP A 170 4.64 -12.67 12.23
N LEU A 171 4.23 -12.91 10.98
CA LEU A 171 5.11 -13.42 9.93
C LEU A 171 6.20 -12.41 9.59
N LEU A 172 5.81 -11.14 9.42
CA LEU A 172 6.69 -10.03 9.06
C LEU A 172 7.73 -9.75 10.16
N GLU A 173 7.31 -9.70 11.43
CA GLU A 173 8.20 -9.51 12.58
C GLU A 173 9.19 -10.67 12.68
N ALA A 174 8.74 -11.93 12.60
CA ALA A 174 9.61 -13.10 12.65
C ALA A 174 10.60 -13.17 11.45
N ALA A 175 10.13 -12.85 10.24
CA ALA A 175 10.96 -12.78 9.05
C ALA A 175 12.02 -11.68 9.19
N TYR A 176 11.65 -10.51 9.71
CA TYR A 176 12.55 -9.37 9.92
C TYR A 176 13.64 -9.69 10.94
N GLU A 177 13.27 -10.28 12.09
CA GLU A 177 14.24 -10.72 13.10
C GLU A 177 15.26 -11.71 12.51
N THR A 178 14.79 -12.68 11.72
CA THR A 178 15.65 -13.65 11.05
C THR A 178 16.56 -12.98 10.01
N TYR A 179 16.00 -12.11 9.17
CA TYR A 179 16.73 -11.44 8.09
C TYR A 179 17.85 -10.54 8.60
N THR A 180 17.62 -9.83 9.72
CA THR A 180 18.61 -8.94 10.34
C THR A 180 19.82 -9.68 10.93
N GLN A 181 19.76 -11.00 11.12
CA GLN A 181 20.93 -11.79 11.53
C GLN A 181 22.02 -11.78 10.46
N GLY A 182 21.64 -11.90 9.19
CA GLY A 182 22.55 -11.82 8.03
C GLY A 182 22.71 -10.42 7.44
N HIS A 183 21.77 -9.51 7.72
CA HIS A 183 21.77 -8.14 7.17
C HIS A 183 21.62 -7.09 8.29
N PRO A 184 22.64 -6.88 9.15
CA PRO A 184 22.51 -6.02 10.33
C PRO A 184 22.11 -4.57 10.04
N TRP A 185 22.46 -4.04 8.86
CA TRP A 185 22.13 -2.67 8.44
C TRP A 185 20.64 -2.40 8.31
N VAL A 186 19.85 -3.44 8.13
CA VAL A 186 18.39 -3.35 8.06
C VAL A 186 17.80 -2.88 9.39
N ARG A 187 18.49 -3.11 10.52
CA ARG A 187 18.04 -2.70 11.87
C ARG A 187 17.90 -1.18 12.04
N ASP A 188 18.51 -0.38 11.17
CA ASP A 188 18.30 1.07 11.19
C ASP A 188 16.92 1.46 10.62
N HIS A 189 16.18 0.51 10.04
CA HIS A 189 14.91 0.71 9.37
C HIS A 189 13.82 -0.14 10.01
N GLU A 190 12.94 0.52 10.75
CA GLU A 190 11.79 -0.11 11.39
C GLU A 190 10.81 -0.61 10.33
N LEU A 191 10.39 -1.88 10.47
CA LEU A 191 9.29 -2.40 9.69
C LEU A 191 7.98 -1.84 10.22
N ARG A 192 7.10 -1.37 9.34
CA ARG A 192 5.85 -0.71 9.69
C ARG A 192 4.66 -1.46 9.11
N PRO A 193 4.27 -2.66 9.60
CA PRO A 193 3.07 -3.32 9.09
C PRO A 193 1.85 -2.39 9.17
N LYS A 194 1.10 -2.32 8.07
CA LYS A 194 -0.12 -1.52 7.94
C LYS A 194 -0.97 -2.06 6.79
N SER A 195 -2.23 -1.65 6.73
CA SER A 195 -3.16 -1.95 5.63
C SER A 195 -3.78 -0.65 5.15
N VAL A 196 -3.36 -0.14 3.99
CA VAL A 196 -4.00 1.04 3.37
C VAL A 196 -4.44 0.68 1.97
N VAL A 197 -3.49 0.33 1.09
CA VAL A 197 -3.78 -0.21 -0.23
C VAL A 197 -4.49 -1.55 -0.12
N ARG A 198 -4.08 -2.41 0.82
CA ARG A 198 -4.80 -3.67 1.08
C ARG A 198 -6.25 -3.38 1.48
N GLU A 199 -6.51 -2.49 2.43
CA GLU A 199 -7.88 -2.13 2.82
C GLU A 199 -8.67 -1.56 1.64
N MET A 200 -8.09 -0.65 0.85
CA MET A 200 -8.77 -0.10 -0.33
C MET A 200 -9.12 -1.20 -1.34
N ALA A 201 -8.19 -2.12 -1.60
CA ALA A 201 -8.44 -3.26 -2.45
C ALA A 201 -9.55 -4.14 -1.85
N GLU A 202 -9.44 -4.53 -0.58
CA GLU A 202 -10.38 -5.33 0.23
C GLU A 202 -11.76 -4.72 0.42
N ARG A 203 -11.94 -3.41 0.23
CA ARG A 203 -13.24 -2.72 0.32
C ARG A 203 -13.65 -2.07 -1.00
N ALA A 204 -12.94 -2.38 -2.07
CA ALA A 204 -13.16 -1.85 -3.41
C ALA A 204 -13.28 -0.31 -3.45
N MET A 205 -12.51 0.39 -2.60
CA MET A 205 -12.66 1.83 -2.36
C MET A 205 -12.03 2.66 -3.48
N THR A 206 -12.69 3.76 -3.84
CA THR A 206 -12.08 4.83 -4.63
C THR A 206 -11.23 5.75 -3.73
N PHE A 207 -10.44 6.64 -4.35
CA PHE A 207 -9.71 7.68 -3.61
C PHE A 207 -10.67 8.59 -2.81
N SER A 208 -11.74 9.06 -3.45
CA SER A 208 -12.75 9.91 -2.83
C SER A 208 -13.46 9.24 -1.66
N GLU A 209 -13.76 7.94 -1.78
CA GLU A 209 -14.32 7.15 -0.68
C GLU A 209 -13.35 6.98 0.48
N LEU A 210 -12.07 6.72 0.23
CA LEU A 210 -11.07 6.66 1.30
C LEU A 210 -11.00 7.99 2.04
N VAL A 211 -11.00 9.10 1.29
CA VAL A 211 -10.93 10.45 1.86
C VAL A 211 -12.18 10.78 2.67
N SER A 212 -13.37 10.44 2.17
CA SER A 212 -14.63 10.73 2.87
C SER A 212 -14.84 9.81 4.09
N ASP A 213 -14.59 8.50 3.97
CA ASP A 213 -14.76 7.50 5.04
C ASP A 213 -13.90 7.82 6.27
N TYR A 214 -12.67 8.31 6.05
CA TYR A 214 -11.75 8.69 7.12
C TYR A 214 -11.67 10.20 7.41
N GLY A 215 -12.44 11.04 6.72
CA GLY A 215 -12.43 12.50 6.93
C GLY A 215 -11.10 13.17 6.61
N LEU A 216 -10.42 12.76 5.54
CA LEU A 216 -9.05 13.14 5.19
C LEU A 216 -8.95 14.33 4.22
N ALA A 217 -10.01 15.12 4.03
CA ALA A 217 -10.06 16.22 3.04
C ALA A 217 -8.91 17.25 3.16
N ARG A 218 -8.32 17.41 4.35
CA ARG A 218 -7.17 18.32 4.58
C ARG A 218 -5.81 17.65 4.37
N SER A 219 -5.79 16.39 3.96
CA SER A 219 -4.61 15.52 3.87
C SER A 219 -4.56 14.74 2.56
N GLU A 220 -5.41 15.06 1.59
CA GLU A 220 -5.49 14.40 0.27
C GLU A 220 -4.13 14.26 -0.40
N GLY A 221 -3.32 15.33 -0.44
CA GLY A 221 -1.97 15.26 -1.03
C GLY A 221 -1.02 14.30 -0.31
N MET A 222 -1.17 14.11 1.01
CA MET A 222 -0.38 13.10 1.74
C MET A 222 -0.86 11.67 1.47
N VAL A 223 -2.19 11.49 1.29
CA VAL A 223 -2.78 10.21 0.89
C VAL A 223 -2.29 9.84 -0.50
N LEU A 224 -2.43 10.75 -1.46
CA LEU A 224 -2.00 10.53 -2.84
C LEU A 224 -0.51 10.21 -2.92
N ARG A 225 0.35 10.98 -2.22
CA ARG A 225 1.79 10.68 -2.15
C ARG A 225 2.05 9.25 -1.66
N TYR A 226 1.36 8.81 -0.61
CA TYR A 226 1.53 7.47 -0.09
C TYR A 226 1.10 6.39 -1.10
N LEU A 227 -0.04 6.58 -1.78
CA LEU A 227 -0.52 5.66 -2.82
C LEU A 227 0.46 5.60 -4.01
N SER A 228 1.03 6.74 -4.41
CA SER A 228 2.09 6.82 -5.43
C SER A 228 3.34 6.06 -5.01
N ASP A 229 3.77 6.20 -3.75
CA ASP A 229 4.92 5.49 -3.22
C ASP A 229 4.67 3.97 -3.16
N ALA A 230 3.46 3.55 -2.77
CA ALA A 230 3.05 2.15 -2.76
C ALA A 230 3.02 1.54 -4.16
N TYR A 231 2.44 2.24 -5.14
CA TYR A 231 2.47 1.83 -6.55
C TYR A 231 3.90 1.64 -7.07
N LYS A 232 4.77 2.64 -6.86
CA LYS A 232 6.18 2.57 -7.28
C LYS A 232 6.93 1.43 -6.59
N ALA A 233 6.65 1.18 -5.31
CA ALA A 233 7.26 0.09 -4.57
C ALA A 233 6.82 -1.28 -5.10
N LEU A 234 5.53 -1.48 -5.38
CA LEU A 234 5.03 -2.70 -6.02
C LEU A 234 5.68 -2.93 -7.40
N GLU A 235 5.76 -1.89 -8.21
CA GLU A 235 6.33 -1.98 -9.56
C GLU A 235 7.83 -2.29 -9.57
N ARG A 236 8.59 -1.75 -8.61
CA ARG A 236 10.06 -1.88 -8.57
C ARG A 236 10.56 -3.06 -7.76
N THR A 237 9.88 -3.40 -6.67
CA THR A 237 10.37 -4.40 -5.70
C THR A 237 9.89 -5.81 -6.04
N VAL A 238 8.66 -5.97 -6.55
CA VAL A 238 8.10 -7.30 -6.78
C VAL A 238 8.69 -7.94 -8.04
N PRO A 239 9.42 -9.07 -7.92
CA PRO A 239 10.01 -9.75 -9.07
C PRO A 239 8.94 -10.40 -9.95
N ALA A 240 9.25 -10.61 -11.24
CA ALA A 240 8.29 -11.18 -12.20
C ALA A 240 7.78 -12.58 -11.78
N SER A 241 8.59 -13.37 -11.07
CA SER A 241 8.20 -14.69 -10.56
C SER A 241 7.10 -14.64 -9.49
N ALA A 242 7.00 -13.52 -8.76
CA ALA A 242 6.01 -13.31 -7.72
C ALA A 242 4.74 -12.61 -8.24
N ARG A 243 4.69 -12.23 -9.53
CA ARG A 243 3.55 -11.51 -10.13
C ARG A 243 2.53 -12.48 -10.70
N THR A 244 1.46 -12.72 -9.94
CA THR A 244 0.26 -13.40 -10.45
C THR A 244 -0.59 -12.46 -11.31
N GLU A 245 -1.63 -13.00 -11.94
CA GLU A 245 -2.57 -12.20 -12.73
C GLU A 245 -3.32 -11.20 -11.84
N GLU A 246 -3.76 -11.64 -10.66
CA GLU A 246 -4.47 -10.85 -9.66
C GLU A 246 -3.60 -9.71 -9.12
N LEU A 247 -2.32 -9.98 -8.83
CA LEU A 247 -1.39 -8.95 -8.37
C LEU A 247 -1.10 -7.93 -9.48
N THR A 248 -1.01 -8.40 -10.73
CA THR A 248 -0.84 -7.52 -11.89
C THR A 248 -2.07 -6.64 -12.10
N ASP A 249 -3.28 -7.18 -11.92
CA ASP A 249 -4.55 -6.45 -11.93
C ASP A 249 -4.58 -5.37 -10.84
N LEU A 250 -4.27 -5.73 -9.60
CA LEU A 250 -4.23 -4.81 -8.46
C LEU A 250 -3.21 -3.68 -8.69
N THR A 251 -2.00 -4.02 -9.14
CA THR A 251 -0.94 -3.03 -9.40
C THR A 251 -1.35 -2.07 -10.53
N ALA A 252 -1.97 -2.59 -11.60
CA ALA A 252 -2.49 -1.77 -12.70
C ALA A 252 -3.61 -0.84 -12.24
N TRP A 253 -4.54 -1.33 -11.41
CA TRP A 253 -5.61 -0.53 -10.80
C TRP A 253 -5.05 0.58 -9.92
N LEU A 254 -4.12 0.28 -9.02
CA LEU A 254 -3.53 1.27 -8.13
C LEU A 254 -2.82 2.36 -8.95
N GLY A 255 -2.06 1.97 -9.97
CA GLY A 255 -1.41 2.93 -10.87
C GLY A 255 -2.42 3.83 -11.60
N GLU A 256 -3.57 3.28 -11.99
CA GLU A 256 -4.63 4.05 -12.63
C GLU A 256 -5.30 5.03 -11.67
N LEU A 257 -5.63 4.58 -10.47
CA LEU A 257 -6.19 5.43 -9.41
C LEU A 257 -5.28 6.63 -9.13
N VAL A 258 -3.97 6.39 -9.01
CA VAL A 258 -2.99 7.45 -8.75
C VAL A 258 -2.93 8.42 -9.93
N ARG A 259 -2.90 7.94 -11.18
CA ARG A 259 -2.88 8.79 -12.38
C ARG A 259 -4.13 9.64 -12.54
N GLN A 260 -5.31 9.07 -12.31
CA GLN A 260 -6.59 9.79 -12.44
C GLN A 260 -6.75 10.89 -11.38
N THR A 261 -6.15 10.69 -10.20
CA THR A 261 -6.18 11.68 -9.10
C THR A 261 -5.13 12.78 -9.28
N ASP A 262 -4.04 12.51 -10.01
CA ASP A 262 -2.88 13.39 -10.17
C ASP A 262 -2.72 13.85 -11.63
N SER A 263 -3.54 14.82 -12.06
CA SER A 263 -3.46 15.39 -13.42
C SER A 263 -2.19 16.20 -13.71
N SER A 264 -1.24 16.36 -12.76
CA SER A 264 -0.11 17.27 -12.94
C SER A 264 1.28 16.78 -12.50
N LEU A 265 1.43 15.90 -11.49
CA LEU A 265 2.77 15.54 -10.97
C LEU A 265 3.30 14.18 -11.48
N LEU A 266 2.44 13.28 -11.93
CA LEU A 266 2.87 11.96 -12.41
C LEU A 266 3.42 12.00 -13.85
N ASP A 267 2.82 12.83 -14.71
CA ASP A 267 3.27 13.01 -16.10
C ASP A 267 4.63 13.71 -16.19
N GLU A 268 4.93 14.65 -15.29
CA GLU A 268 6.26 15.24 -15.15
C GLU A 268 7.32 14.17 -14.82
N TRP A 269 6.97 13.15 -14.03
CA TRP A 269 7.91 12.10 -13.65
C TRP A 269 8.07 11.02 -14.74
N GLU A 270 7.00 10.58 -15.40
CA GLU A 270 7.08 9.62 -16.52
C GLU A 270 7.91 10.18 -17.68
N SER A 271 7.81 11.49 -17.96
CA SER A 271 8.63 12.17 -18.97
C SER A 271 10.14 12.18 -18.64
N LEU A 272 10.50 12.14 -17.35
CA LEU A 272 11.89 12.08 -16.88
C LEU A 272 12.46 10.65 -16.88
N VAL A 273 11.62 9.63 -16.70
CA VAL A 273 12.05 8.22 -16.66
C VAL A 273 12.16 7.61 -18.06
N ASN A 274 11.29 7.99 -19.00
CA ASN A 274 11.31 7.51 -20.38
C ASN A 274 11.32 8.65 -21.41
N PRO A 275 12.40 9.45 -21.50
CA PRO A 275 12.47 10.60 -22.41
C PRO A 275 12.45 10.26 -23.91
N ALA A 276 12.52 8.97 -24.28
CA ALA A 276 12.55 8.50 -25.66
C ALA A 276 11.18 8.00 -26.18
N ASP A 277 10.14 7.93 -25.34
CA ASP A 277 8.79 7.61 -25.81
C ASP A 277 8.17 8.88 -26.43
N PRO A 278 7.76 8.87 -27.71
CA PRO A 278 7.10 10.00 -28.37
C PRO A 278 5.88 10.51 -27.61
N SER A 279 5.18 9.64 -26.90
CA SER A 279 4.02 10.01 -26.07
C SER A 279 4.40 10.91 -24.90
N SER A 280 5.61 10.80 -24.35
CA SER A 280 6.12 11.62 -23.22
C SER A 280 6.48 13.04 -23.62
N LEU A 281 6.91 13.24 -24.87
CA LEU A 281 7.28 14.57 -25.38
C LEU A 281 6.04 15.40 -25.75
N ASP A 282 5.03 14.78 -26.36
CA ASP A 282 3.73 15.43 -26.59
C ASP A 282 3.03 15.77 -25.25
N ARG A 283 3.21 14.94 -24.22
CA ARG A 283 2.68 15.15 -22.84
C ARG A 283 3.29 16.36 -22.12
N ALA A 284 4.60 16.52 -22.14
CA ALA A 284 5.27 17.67 -21.51
C ALA A 284 4.84 19.01 -22.14
N GLN A 285 4.48 18.97 -23.43
CA GLN A 285 3.96 20.11 -24.17
C GLN A 285 2.49 20.42 -23.80
N ALA A 286 1.63 19.40 -23.69
CA ALA A 286 0.21 19.58 -23.34
C ALA A 286 -0.01 20.11 -21.90
N VAL A 287 0.80 19.65 -20.94
CA VAL A 287 0.81 20.16 -19.56
C VAL A 287 1.26 21.63 -19.52
N ALA A 288 2.26 22.00 -20.33
CA ALA A 288 2.73 23.39 -20.45
C ALA A 288 1.70 24.32 -21.12
N ASP A 289 0.84 23.77 -21.98
CA ASP A 289 -0.20 24.49 -22.71
C ASP A 289 -1.54 24.58 -21.94
N GLY A 290 -1.63 23.98 -20.75
CA GLY A 290 -2.81 24.08 -19.86
C GLY A 290 -4.01 23.23 -20.30
N GLU A 291 -3.81 22.26 -21.18
CA GLU A 291 -4.81 21.26 -21.54
C GLU A 291 -4.78 20.14 -20.49
N GLU A 292 -5.55 20.27 -19.40
CA GLU A 292 -5.90 19.16 -18.50
C GLU A 292 -6.80 18.17 -19.26
N THR A 293 -6.21 17.40 -20.17
CA THR A 293 -6.89 16.23 -20.74
C THR A 293 -6.60 15.05 -19.83
N ILE A 294 -7.48 14.85 -18.85
CA ILE A 294 -7.51 13.62 -18.05
C ILE A 294 -7.52 12.46 -19.04
N ARG A 295 -6.50 11.60 -18.97
CA ARG A 295 -6.36 10.51 -19.91
C ARG A 295 -7.58 9.60 -19.75
N PRO A 296 -8.24 9.18 -20.86
CA PRO A 296 -9.38 8.28 -20.78
C PRO A 296 -9.03 7.03 -19.97
N VAL A 297 -9.70 6.81 -18.84
CA VAL A 297 -9.46 5.67 -17.93
C VAL A 297 -9.62 4.33 -18.66
N THR A 298 -10.43 4.31 -19.72
CA THR A 298 -10.67 3.15 -20.57
C THR A 298 -9.48 2.80 -21.47
N THR A 299 -8.47 3.67 -21.59
CA THR A 299 -7.23 3.39 -22.34
C THR A 299 -6.48 2.20 -21.76
N ASN A 300 -6.50 2.06 -20.42
CA ASN A 300 -5.96 0.89 -19.75
C ASN A 300 -7.10 -0.09 -19.46
N GLU A 301 -7.49 -0.86 -20.49
CA GLU A 301 -8.62 -1.79 -20.40
C GLU A 301 -8.49 -2.76 -19.21
N ARG A 302 -7.27 -3.16 -18.86
CA ARG A 302 -7.00 -4.06 -17.72
C ARG A 302 -7.34 -3.38 -16.39
N ALA A 303 -6.82 -2.17 -16.14
CA ALA A 303 -7.15 -1.41 -14.94
C ALA A 303 -8.65 -1.04 -14.91
N PHE A 304 -9.22 -0.69 -16.06
CA PHE A 304 -10.65 -0.36 -16.17
C PHE A 304 -11.56 -1.54 -15.83
N ARG A 305 -11.21 -2.76 -16.26
CA ARG A 305 -11.92 -3.98 -15.82
C ARG A 305 -11.90 -4.13 -14.30
N VAL A 306 -10.77 -3.85 -13.64
CA VAL A 306 -10.68 -3.88 -12.18
C VAL A 306 -11.55 -2.80 -11.55
N LEU A 307 -11.58 -1.58 -12.10
CA LEU A 307 -12.49 -0.51 -11.64
C LEU A 307 -13.96 -0.93 -11.73
N VAL A 308 -14.38 -1.54 -12.83
CA VAL A 308 -15.75 -2.07 -12.99
C VAL A 308 -16.05 -3.16 -11.96
N ARG A 309 -15.14 -4.12 -11.75
CA ARG A 309 -15.31 -5.17 -10.73
C ARG A 309 -15.43 -4.56 -9.33
N ASN A 310 -14.57 -3.61 -8.99
CA ASN A 310 -14.59 -2.93 -7.70
C ASN A 310 -15.91 -2.18 -7.50
N ALA A 311 -16.36 -1.41 -8.48
CA ALA A 311 -17.60 -0.66 -8.38
C ALA A 311 -18.85 -1.55 -8.26
N MET A 312 -18.87 -2.71 -8.95
CA MET A 312 -19.92 -3.72 -8.77
C MET A 312 -19.86 -4.34 -7.37
N PHE A 313 -18.67 -4.74 -6.91
CA PHE A 313 -18.50 -5.37 -5.62
C PHE A 313 -18.81 -4.43 -4.45
N ARG A 314 -18.51 -3.14 -4.60
CA ARG A 314 -18.85 -2.11 -3.62
C ARG A 314 -20.34 -2.12 -3.27
N ARG A 315 -21.21 -2.33 -4.29
CA ARG A 315 -22.65 -2.47 -4.08
C ARG A 315 -23.02 -3.75 -3.34
N VAL A 316 -22.32 -4.87 -3.63
CA VAL A 316 -22.47 -6.13 -2.88
C VAL A 316 -22.13 -5.92 -1.40
N GLU A 317 -21.04 -5.22 -1.08
CA GLU A 317 -20.65 -4.95 0.31
C GLU A 317 -21.66 -4.10 1.06
N LEU A 318 -22.09 -2.98 0.44
CA LEU A 318 -23.10 -2.11 1.05
C LEU A 318 -24.42 -2.86 1.23
N ALA A 319 -24.80 -3.70 0.25
CA ALA A 319 -25.97 -4.54 0.33
C ALA A 319 -25.85 -5.55 1.47
N ALA A 320 -24.71 -6.23 1.62
CA ALA A 320 -24.44 -7.19 2.70
C ALA A 320 -24.58 -6.53 4.08
N LEU A 321 -23.99 -5.34 4.24
CA LEU A 321 -24.02 -4.52 5.46
C LEU A 321 -25.38 -3.83 5.72
N GLY A 322 -26.34 -3.95 4.80
CA GLY A 322 -27.65 -3.31 4.91
C GLY A 322 -27.58 -1.77 4.87
N ARG A 323 -26.59 -1.21 4.18
CA ARG A 323 -26.36 0.23 4.04
C ARG A 323 -27.16 0.79 2.86
N TRP A 324 -28.48 0.69 2.95
CA TRP A 324 -29.40 1.07 1.87
C TRP A 324 -29.33 2.55 1.50
N ASP A 325 -29.13 3.43 2.49
CA ASP A 325 -29.00 4.88 2.25
C ASP A 325 -27.78 5.18 1.37
N ALA A 326 -26.63 4.54 1.64
CA ALA A 326 -25.41 4.69 0.85
C ALA A 326 -25.58 4.14 -0.58
N LEU A 327 -26.29 3.01 -0.74
CA LEU A 327 -26.65 2.49 -2.07
C LEU A 327 -27.56 3.46 -2.84
N GLY A 328 -28.55 4.04 -2.16
CA GLY A 328 -29.45 5.03 -2.74
C GLY A 328 -28.76 6.34 -3.11
N GLU A 329 -27.74 6.77 -2.35
CA GLU A 329 -26.90 7.91 -2.70
C GLU A 329 -26.06 7.65 -3.97
N MET A 330 -25.61 6.40 -4.17
CA MET A 330 -24.83 6.01 -5.35
C MET A 330 -25.68 5.85 -6.62
N ASP A 331 -26.81 5.14 -6.52
CA ASP A 331 -27.59 4.69 -7.69
C ASP A 331 -28.94 5.41 -7.83
N GLY A 332 -29.24 6.40 -6.99
CA GLY A 332 -30.53 7.07 -6.92
C GLY A 332 -30.90 7.82 -8.21
N GLU A 333 -29.92 8.37 -8.93
CA GLU A 333 -30.15 9.04 -10.21
C GLU A 333 -30.66 8.08 -11.30
N ASP A 334 -30.32 6.79 -11.17
CA ASP A 334 -30.73 5.71 -12.05
C ASP A 334 -32.03 5.00 -11.61
N GLY A 335 -32.71 5.55 -10.60
CA GLY A 335 -33.98 5.02 -10.08
C GLY A 335 -33.82 3.94 -9.01
N TRP A 336 -32.61 3.71 -8.52
CA TRP A 336 -32.31 2.78 -7.42
C TRP A 336 -32.09 3.54 -6.11
N ASP A 337 -33.18 4.05 -5.53
CA ASP A 337 -33.13 4.63 -4.19
C ASP A 337 -32.97 3.56 -3.09
N ALA A 338 -32.83 4.02 -1.85
CA ALA A 338 -32.66 3.12 -0.70
C ALA A 338 -33.81 2.11 -0.53
N GLU A 339 -35.04 2.51 -0.89
CA GLU A 339 -36.20 1.64 -0.78
C GLU A 339 -36.21 0.57 -1.88
N ALA A 340 -35.90 0.95 -3.13
CA ALA A 340 -35.78 0.03 -4.25
C ALA A 340 -34.73 -1.05 -3.99
N TRP A 341 -33.57 -0.68 -3.46
CA TRP A 341 -32.53 -1.62 -3.04
C TRP A 341 -33.01 -2.58 -1.93
N ARG A 342 -33.69 -2.04 -0.92
CA ARG A 342 -34.22 -2.81 0.20
C ARG A 342 -35.28 -3.81 -0.26
N GLU A 343 -36.18 -3.40 -1.15
CA GLU A 343 -37.22 -4.26 -1.72
C GLU A 343 -36.62 -5.36 -2.60
N ALA A 344 -35.67 -5.03 -3.47
CA ALA A 344 -35.03 -6.01 -4.35
C ALA A 344 -34.24 -7.09 -3.58
N MET A 345 -33.61 -6.71 -2.46
CA MET A 345 -32.88 -7.65 -1.60
C MET A 345 -33.77 -8.38 -0.58
N ALA A 346 -35.05 -8.04 -0.46
CA ALA A 346 -35.93 -8.60 0.57
C ALA A 346 -36.07 -10.12 0.44
N ALA A 347 -36.39 -10.61 -0.75
CA ALA A 347 -36.56 -12.04 -0.99
C ALA A 347 -35.24 -12.83 -0.82
N TYR A 348 -34.09 -12.27 -1.23
CA TYR A 348 -32.79 -12.86 -0.94
C TYR A 348 -32.55 -13.02 0.57
N ARG A 349 -32.90 -12.00 1.36
CA ARG A 349 -32.71 -12.00 2.82
C ARG A 349 -33.75 -12.86 3.58
N GLU A 350 -34.88 -13.17 2.95
CA GLU A 350 -35.83 -14.17 3.48
C GLU A 350 -35.30 -15.60 3.27
N GLU A 351 -34.56 -15.83 2.19
CA GLU A 351 -33.99 -17.13 1.83
C GLU A 351 -32.64 -17.39 2.51
N TYR A 352 -31.75 -16.38 2.56
CA TYR A 352 -30.39 -16.51 3.04
C TYR A 352 -30.05 -15.53 4.18
N ASP A 353 -29.39 -16.04 5.23
CA ASP A 353 -29.05 -15.26 6.44
C ASP A 353 -27.96 -14.20 6.23
N HIS A 354 -27.05 -14.41 5.27
CA HIS A 354 -25.95 -13.49 4.97
C HIS A 354 -25.54 -13.56 3.50
N LEU A 355 -24.91 -12.48 3.04
CA LEU A 355 -24.31 -12.34 1.73
C LEU A 355 -22.79 -12.39 1.87
N GLY A 356 -22.13 -13.31 1.17
CA GLY A 356 -20.68 -13.46 1.19
C GLY A 356 -19.97 -12.26 0.57
N THR A 357 -19.00 -11.70 1.31
CA THR A 357 -18.15 -10.58 0.85
C THR A 357 -16.66 -10.90 0.98
N GLY A 358 -16.31 -12.18 1.08
CA GLY A 358 -14.93 -12.62 1.21
C GLY A 358 -14.12 -12.50 -0.09
N PRO A 359 -12.83 -12.87 -0.08
CA PRO A 359 -11.98 -12.87 -1.27
C PRO A 359 -12.55 -13.71 -2.43
N SER A 360 -13.24 -14.81 -2.13
CA SER A 360 -13.89 -15.68 -3.11
C SER A 360 -15.02 -14.97 -3.88
N ALA A 361 -15.86 -14.19 -3.20
CA ALA A 361 -16.98 -13.44 -3.80
C ALA A 361 -16.52 -12.43 -4.87
N ARG A 362 -15.26 -12.01 -4.82
CA ARG A 362 -14.63 -11.06 -5.74
C ARG A 362 -13.96 -11.73 -6.94
N GLY A 363 -13.81 -13.04 -6.86
CA GLY A 363 -13.11 -13.82 -7.87
C GLY A 363 -13.79 -13.72 -9.25
N PRO A 364 -13.04 -13.99 -10.32
CA PRO A 364 -13.55 -13.94 -11.69
C PRO A 364 -14.75 -14.88 -11.93
N ALA A 365 -14.96 -15.88 -11.07
CA ALA A 365 -16.09 -16.79 -11.13
C ALA A 365 -17.46 -16.14 -10.80
N PHE A 366 -17.47 -14.99 -10.12
CA PHE A 366 -18.69 -14.29 -9.72
C PHE A 366 -19.02 -13.09 -10.59
N ILE A 367 -18.18 -12.77 -11.59
CA ILE A 367 -18.40 -11.64 -12.47
C ILE A 367 -18.41 -12.07 -13.93
N ASP A 368 -19.53 -11.83 -14.61
CA ASP A 368 -19.63 -11.94 -16.07
C ASP A 368 -19.55 -10.54 -16.68
N LEU A 369 -18.60 -10.33 -17.57
CA LEU A 369 -18.34 -9.05 -18.23
C LEU A 369 -18.44 -9.22 -19.75
N GLN A 370 -19.43 -8.57 -20.36
CA GLN A 370 -19.67 -8.58 -21.80
C GLN A 370 -19.33 -7.23 -22.42
N VAL A 371 -18.28 -7.22 -23.25
CA VAL A 371 -17.80 -6.02 -23.94
C VAL A 371 -18.59 -5.81 -25.23
N GLN A 372 -19.34 -4.71 -25.32
CA GLN A 372 -20.13 -4.35 -26.52
C GLN A 372 -19.80 -2.91 -26.98
N GLY A 373 -18.65 -2.73 -27.63
CA GLY A 373 -18.21 -1.42 -28.08
C GLY A 373 -17.90 -0.49 -26.89
N ARG A 374 -18.58 0.65 -26.80
CA ARG A 374 -18.43 1.64 -25.70
C ARG A 374 -19.45 1.47 -24.56
N ALA A 375 -20.26 0.42 -24.60
CA ALA A 375 -21.12 0.02 -23.49
C ALA A 375 -20.73 -1.39 -23.06
N TRP A 376 -20.40 -1.59 -21.79
CA TRP A 376 -20.17 -2.94 -21.25
C TRP A 376 -21.37 -3.37 -20.43
N HIS A 377 -21.73 -4.64 -20.49
CA HIS A 377 -22.72 -5.22 -19.60
C HIS A 377 -22.01 -6.09 -18.58
N VAL A 378 -22.34 -5.91 -17.31
CA VAL A 378 -21.73 -6.66 -16.22
C VAL A 378 -22.80 -7.28 -15.35
N ARG A 379 -22.58 -8.54 -14.95
CA ARG A 379 -23.37 -9.22 -13.93
C ARG A 379 -22.46 -9.71 -12.82
N GLN A 380 -22.67 -9.18 -11.62
CA GLN A 380 -22.05 -9.65 -10.39
C GLN A 380 -23.02 -10.61 -9.68
N THR A 381 -22.63 -11.86 -9.59
CA THR A 381 -23.37 -12.92 -8.89
C THR A 381 -23.08 -12.85 -7.40
N PHE A 382 -24.08 -13.11 -6.57
CA PHE A 382 -23.94 -13.16 -5.13
C PHE A 382 -23.35 -14.48 -4.65
N GLU A 383 -22.47 -14.42 -3.66
CA GLU A 383 -22.01 -15.60 -2.94
C GLU A 383 -23.00 -15.88 -1.81
N ASP A 384 -23.97 -16.75 -2.09
CA ASP A 384 -24.92 -17.23 -1.09
C ASP A 384 -24.34 -18.38 -0.24
N PRO A 385 -24.86 -18.60 0.99
CA PRO A 385 -24.32 -19.61 1.90
C PRO A 385 -24.45 -21.05 1.39
N GLU A 386 -25.40 -21.33 0.49
CA GLU A 386 -25.67 -22.67 -0.03
C GLU A 386 -24.95 -22.94 -1.37
N GLY A 387 -24.39 -21.90 -1.99
CA GLY A 387 -23.63 -21.95 -3.24
C GLY A 387 -24.49 -22.06 -4.50
N HIS A 388 -25.77 -21.66 -4.47
CA HIS A 388 -26.69 -21.76 -5.60
C HIS A 388 -26.38 -20.78 -6.73
N ARG A 389 -25.83 -19.60 -6.41
CA ARG A 389 -25.38 -18.59 -7.37
C ARG A 389 -26.47 -18.13 -8.35
N ASP A 390 -27.70 -18.07 -7.87
CA ASP A 390 -28.90 -17.72 -8.63
C ASP A 390 -29.25 -16.23 -8.56
N TRP A 391 -28.75 -15.51 -7.56
CA TRP A 391 -28.96 -14.06 -7.38
C TRP A 391 -27.78 -13.20 -7.83
N GLY A 392 -28.05 -11.95 -8.21
CA GLY A 392 -26.99 -10.99 -8.52
C GLY A 392 -27.47 -9.58 -8.89
N ILE A 393 -26.49 -8.73 -9.19
CA ILE A 393 -26.67 -7.36 -9.71
C ILE A 393 -26.24 -7.35 -11.17
N SER A 394 -27.07 -6.79 -12.03
CA SER A 394 -26.71 -6.48 -13.43
C SER A 394 -26.63 -4.98 -13.62
N ALA A 395 -25.64 -4.53 -14.38
CA ALA A 395 -25.42 -3.12 -14.68
C ALA A 395 -24.87 -2.93 -16.10
N THR A 396 -24.99 -1.70 -16.59
CA THR A 396 -24.36 -1.25 -17.84
C THR A 396 -23.29 -0.22 -17.50
N VAL A 397 -22.12 -0.31 -18.11
CA VAL A 397 -21.00 0.61 -17.93
C VAL A 397 -20.90 1.49 -19.16
N ASP A 398 -20.92 2.81 -18.97
CA ASP A 398 -20.73 3.80 -20.03
C ASP A 398 -19.26 4.23 -20.06
N LEU A 399 -18.53 3.87 -21.12
CA LEU A 399 -17.10 4.17 -21.24
C LEU A 399 -16.84 5.66 -21.47
N ASP A 400 -17.74 6.39 -22.16
CA ASP A 400 -17.60 7.83 -22.39
C ASP A 400 -17.78 8.61 -21.07
N ALA A 401 -18.81 8.24 -20.30
CA ALA A 401 -19.03 8.82 -18.97
C ALA A 401 -17.88 8.45 -18.01
N SER A 402 -17.38 7.22 -18.08
CA SER A 402 -16.25 6.77 -17.27
C SER A 402 -14.95 7.53 -17.59
N ASP A 403 -14.67 7.77 -18.88
CA ASP A 403 -13.53 8.56 -19.31
C ASP A 403 -13.60 10.01 -18.81
N ALA A 404 -14.80 10.59 -18.75
CA ALA A 404 -15.02 11.94 -18.23
C ALA A 404 -14.93 12.02 -16.69
N ALA A 405 -15.34 10.97 -15.99
CA ALA A 405 -15.34 10.92 -14.52
C ALA A 405 -14.00 10.44 -13.93
N GLY A 406 -13.16 9.75 -14.70
CA GLY A 406 -11.93 9.11 -14.21
C GLY A 406 -12.17 7.86 -13.37
N GLU A 407 -13.41 7.38 -13.31
CA GLU A 407 -13.86 6.20 -12.57
C GLU A 407 -14.88 5.40 -13.38
N ALA A 408 -15.19 4.17 -12.96
CA ALA A 408 -16.22 3.37 -13.64
C ALA A 408 -17.62 3.94 -13.36
N VAL A 409 -18.27 4.46 -14.39
CA VAL A 409 -19.67 4.94 -14.32
C VAL A 409 -20.59 3.80 -14.73
N LEU A 410 -21.41 3.33 -13.80
CA LEU A 410 -22.31 2.20 -13.99
C LEU A 410 -23.75 2.60 -13.68
N THR A 411 -24.67 2.09 -14.48
CA THR A 411 -26.10 2.17 -14.25
C THR A 411 -26.65 0.79 -13.93
N VAL A 412 -27.18 0.61 -12.71
CA VAL A 412 -27.77 -0.65 -12.28
C VAL A 412 -29.07 -0.90 -13.05
N THR A 413 -29.17 -2.05 -13.70
CA THR A 413 -30.33 -2.41 -14.53
C THR A 413 -31.27 -3.36 -13.83
N SER A 414 -30.76 -4.26 -12.99
CA SER A 414 -31.58 -5.20 -12.22
C SER A 414 -30.82 -5.76 -11.01
N VAL A 415 -31.53 -6.00 -9.92
CA VAL A 415 -31.05 -6.75 -8.76
C VAL A 415 -32.06 -7.86 -8.48
N GLY A 416 -31.59 -9.11 -8.44
CA GLY A 416 -32.50 -10.24 -8.26
C GLY A 416 -32.00 -11.56 -8.86
N PRO A 417 -32.87 -12.58 -8.93
CA PRO A 417 -32.54 -13.86 -9.56
C PRO A 417 -32.21 -13.70 -11.05
N ALA A 418 -31.43 -14.66 -11.58
CA ALA A 418 -30.97 -14.71 -12.97
C ALA A 418 -32.06 -14.88 -14.03
#